data_AF-A0A930GXC7-F1
#
_entry.id   AF-A0A930GXC7-F1
#
_cell.length_a   1.000
_cell.length_b   1.000
_cell.length_c   1.000
_cell.angle_alpha   90.00
_cell.angle_beta   90.00
_cell.angle_gamma   90.00
#
_symmetry.space_group_name_H-M   'P 1'
#
loop_
_entity.id
_entity.type
_entity.pdbx_description
1 polymer ?
#
loop_
_entity_poly.entity_id
_entity_poly.type
_entity_poly.pdbx_seq_one_letter_code
_entity_poly.pdbx_strand_id
1 'polypeptide(L)' 'MGIKINTHYQEVKESYLFAEIAKRIRIWQESHPEKADKLIRMGIGDVTRPLPK' A
#
# COMPACT_ATOMS: atom_id res chain seq x y z
N MET A 1 -23.11 -4.29 -31.18
CA MET A 1 -23.03 -5.06 -29.91
C MET A 1 -22.46 -4.12 -28.87
N GLY A 2 -23.29 -3.61 -27.97
CA GLY A 2 -22.88 -2.62 -26.96
C GLY A 2 -22.23 -3.30 -25.76
N ILE A 3 -21.13 -2.72 -25.27
CA ILE A 3 -20.48 -3.16 -24.03
C ILE A 3 -21.46 -2.86 -22.88
N LYS A 4 -21.91 -3.90 -22.18
CA LYS A 4 -22.71 -3.75 -20.96
C LYS A 4 -21.75 -3.61 -19.79
N ILE A 5 -21.58 -2.38 -19.30
CA ILE A 5 -20.75 -2.11 -18.11
C ILE A 5 -21.46 -2.67 -16.88
N ASN A 6 -20.71 -3.37 -16.02
CA ASN A 6 -21.21 -3.83 -14.73
C ASN A 6 -21.35 -2.63 -13.78
N THR A 7 -22.59 -2.31 -13.40
CA THR A 7 -22.93 -1.16 -12.55
C THR A 7 -22.39 -1.32 -11.12
N HIS A 8 -22.17 -2.55 -10.64
CA HIS A 8 -21.64 -2.82 -9.30
C HIS A 8 -20.19 -2.35 -9.09
N TYR A 9 -19.44 -2.05 -10.17
CA TYR A 9 -18.12 -1.45 -10.02
C TYR A 9 -18.17 -0.09 -9.30
N GLN A 10 -19.27 0.65 -9.41
CA GLN A 10 -19.45 1.93 -8.72
C GLN A 10 -19.70 1.77 -7.21
N GLU A 11 -20.12 0.57 -6.78
CA GLU A 11 -20.41 0.25 -5.38
C GLU A 11 -19.15 -0.19 -4.61
N VAL A 12 -18.06 -0.50 -5.34
CA VAL A 12 -16.78 -0.86 -4.74
C VAL A 12 -16.26 0.35 -3.97
N LYS A 13 -16.40 0.28 -2.65
CA LYS A 13 -15.79 1.26 -1.75
C LYS A 13 -14.29 1.27 -2.00
N GLU A 14 -13.74 2.46 -2.01
CA GLU A 14 -12.31 2.72 -1.96
C GLU A 14 -11.69 2.03 -0.73
N SER A 15 -11.25 0.78 -0.89
CA SER A 15 -10.53 0.03 0.15
C SER A 15 -9.03 0.26 -0.04
N TYR A 16 -8.53 1.29 0.64
CA TYR A 16 -7.15 1.76 0.52
C TYR A 16 -6.34 1.58 1.79
N LEU A 17 -6.69 0.62 2.65
CA LEU A 17 -5.97 0.41 3.92
C LEU A 17 -4.45 0.39 3.73
N PHE A 18 -3.97 -0.35 2.73
CA PHE A 18 -2.53 -0.44 2.44
C PHE A 18 -1.97 0.79 1.72
N ALA A 19 -2.74 1.40 0.82
CA ALA A 19 -2.31 2.62 0.12
C ALA A 19 -2.20 3.81 1.09
N GLU A 20 -3.12 3.92 2.04
CA GLU A 20 -3.12 4.93 3.09
C GLU A 20 -1.97 4.71 4.09
N ILE A 21 -1.69 3.46 4.48
CA ILE A 21 -0.52 3.13 5.30
C ILE A 21 0.78 3.55 4.58
N ALA A 22 0.90 3.22 3.28
CA ALA A 22 2.08 3.61 2.49
C ALA A 22 2.24 5.13 2.39
N LYS A 23 1.13 5.86 2.20
CA LYS A 23 1.11 7.33 2.18
C LYS A 23 1.60 7.91 3.51
N ARG A 24 1.12 7.38 4.64
CA ARG A 24 1.51 7.84 5.99
C ARG A 24 2.99 7.58 6.27
N ILE A 25 3.49 6.39 5.90
CA ILE A 25 4.91 6.04 6.05
C ILE A 25 5.77 7.04 5.26
N ARG A 26 5.41 7.34 4.02
CA ARG A 26 6.16 8.29 3.19
C ARG A 26 6.23 9.68 3.83
N ILE A 27 5.08 10.22 4.25
CA ILE A 27 5.01 11.54 4.92
C ILE A 27 5.87 11.54 6.20
N TRP A 28 5.82 10.46 6.97
CA TRP A 28 6.62 10.33 8.17
C TRP A 28 8.13 10.29 7.87
N GLN A 29 8.56 9.58 6.82
CA GLN A 29 9.96 9.50 6.39
C GLN A 29 10.48 10.84 5.88
N GLU A 30 9.69 11.57 5.08
CA GLU A 30 10.03 12.90 4.58
C GLU A 30 10.15 13.93 5.71
N SER A 31 9.38 13.78 6.79
CA SER A 31 9.45 14.66 7.97
C SER A 31 10.52 14.29 8.99
N HIS A 32 11.08 13.08 8.93
CA HIS A 32 12.08 12.57 9.87
C HIS A 32 13.27 11.91 9.14
N PRO A 33 14.01 12.65 8.29
CA PRO A 33 15.08 12.10 7.46
C PRO A 33 16.18 11.42 8.29
N GLU A 34 16.42 11.87 9.52
CA GLU A 34 17.43 11.33 10.44
C GLU A 34 17.06 9.97 11.05
N LYS A 35 15.77 9.59 11.00
CA LYS A 35 15.24 8.31 11.50
C LYS A 35 14.71 7.41 10.39
N ALA A 36 14.59 7.93 9.16
CA ALA A 36 14.06 7.20 8.02
C ALA A 36 14.82 5.89 7.76
N ASP A 37 16.15 5.90 7.89
CA ASP A 37 17.03 4.73 7.70
C ASP A 37 16.86 3.65 8.79
N LYS A 38 16.23 3.98 9.92
CA LYS A 38 16.01 3.08 11.06
C LYS A 38 14.57 2.57 11.14
N LEU A 39 13.71 2.92 10.18
CA LEU A 39 12.32 2.51 10.18
C LEU A 39 12.18 1.00 9.91
N ILE A 40 11.63 0.26 10.88
CA ILE A 40 11.30 -1.17 10.75
C ILE A 40 9.84 -1.31 10.28
N ARG A 41 9.61 -2.03 9.18
CA ARG A 41 8.28 -2.16 8.56
C ARG A 41 7.59 -3.47 8.94
N MET A 42 6.88 -3.52 10.05
CA MET A 42 6.12 -4.71 10.48
C MET A 42 4.75 -4.87 9.78
N GLY A 43 4.63 -4.41 8.54
CA GLY A 43 3.38 -4.41 7.77
C GLY A 43 3.28 -5.55 6.74
N ILE A 44 2.25 -5.52 5.90
CA ILE A 44 2.12 -6.48 4.79
C ILE A 44 3.18 -6.21 3.73
N GLY A 45 3.79 -7.28 3.22
CA GLY A 45 4.77 -7.21 2.13
C GLY A 45 6.23 -7.07 2.58
N ASP A 46 6.52 -7.11 3.89
CA ASP A 46 7.89 -7.17 4.41
C ASP A 46 8.49 -8.59 4.26
N VAL A 47 8.60 -9.04 3.01
CA VAL A 47 9.20 -10.32 2.62
C VAL A 47 10.63 -10.05 2.18
N THR A 48 11.58 -10.39 3.05
CA THR A 48 13.01 -10.14 2.82
C THR A 48 13.79 -11.38 2.40
N ARG A 49 13.19 -12.58 2.53
CA ARG A 49 13.83 -13.84 2.15
C ARG A 49 13.56 -14.17 0.67
N PRO A 50 14.55 -14.68 -0.07
CA PRO A 50 14.35 -15.13 -1.43
C PRO A 50 13.44 -16.36 -1.47
N LEU A 51 12.89 -16.63 -2.66
CA LEU A 51 12.15 -17.86 -2.89
C LEU A 51 13.06 -19.09 -2.70
N PRO A 52 12.56 -20.17 -2.09
CA PRO A 52 13.30 -21.43 -1.99
C PRO A 52 13.52 -22.03 -3.39
N LYS A 53 14.57 -22.85 -3.52
CA LYS A 53 14.83 -23.65 -4.72
C LYS A 53 13.97 -24.91 -4.74
#